data_AF-A0A932GEE3-F1
#
_entry.id   AF-A0A932GEE3-F1
#
_cell.length_a   1.000
_cell.length_b   1.000
_cell.length_c   1.000
_cell.angle_alpha   90.00
_cell.angle_beta   90.00
_cell.angle_gamma   90.00
#
_symmetry.space_group_name_H-M   'P 1'
#
loop_
_entity.id
_entity.type
_entity.pdbx_description
1 polymer ?
#
loop_
_entity_poly.entity_id
_entity_poly.type
_entity_poly.pdbx_seq_one_letter_code
_entity_poly.pdbx_strand_id
1 'polypeptide(L)'
;MSLRLCGRKRRPGALASSGGGDGLSGGAHQCSVGVHRRRTEAELQRGRGNLAWCRVKSVHIRGIRGATTVEENTTEAILAATRELLGNMADANNVEPYELAAILFTCTSDLNAAFPAEAARQLKWTSVPLMSAMEMSVPGGLPMCIRVLMLWNSARSQGEVVHVYLGHAEALRPDLKTR
;
A
#
# COMPACT_ATOMS: atom_id res chain seq x y z
N MET A 1 49.31 -4.96 3.39
CA MET A 1 49.48 -6.43 3.44
C MET A 1 48.08 -7.03 3.54
N SER A 2 47.42 -7.33 2.43
CA SER A 2 47.56 -8.52 1.57
C SER A 2 46.40 -9.49 1.81
N LEU A 3 45.45 -9.40 0.89
CA LEU A 3 44.50 -10.41 0.43
C LEU A 3 44.99 -11.86 0.58
N ARG A 4 44.05 -12.77 0.86
CA ARG A 4 44.08 -14.12 0.25
C ARG A 4 42.70 -14.48 -0.32
N LEU A 5 42.62 -14.32 -1.63
CA LEU A 5 41.80 -15.14 -2.53
C LEU A 5 42.43 -16.53 -2.64
N CYS A 6 41.59 -17.57 -2.70
CA CYS A 6 41.86 -18.80 -3.45
C CYS A 6 40.50 -19.51 -3.61
N GLY A 7 39.87 -19.69 -4.78
CA GLY A 7 40.41 -19.84 -6.12
C GLY A 7 40.45 -21.31 -6.49
N ARG A 8 39.36 -21.86 -7.04
CA ARG A 8 39.43 -23.09 -7.85
C ARG A 8 38.82 -22.84 -9.22
N LYS A 9 39.70 -22.81 -10.21
CA LYS A 9 39.47 -22.61 -11.65
C LYS A 9 39.18 -23.97 -12.34
N ARG A 10 38.23 -23.92 -13.31
CA ARG A 10 38.26 -24.42 -14.73
C ARG A 10 38.46 -25.93 -15.01
N ARG A 11 37.52 -26.59 -15.70
CA ARG A 11 37.31 -26.80 -17.19
C ARG A 11 37.64 -28.27 -17.56
N PRO A 12 37.41 -28.80 -18.79
CA PRO A 12 36.64 -28.35 -19.97
C PRO A 12 35.64 -29.42 -20.50
N GLY A 13 34.97 -29.14 -21.62
CA GLY A 13 33.92 -29.96 -22.23
C GLY A 13 34.37 -31.14 -23.11
N ALA A 14 33.38 -31.79 -23.70
CA ALA A 14 33.54 -32.80 -24.75
C ALA A 14 32.50 -32.54 -25.86
N LEU A 15 32.99 -32.36 -27.09
CA LEU A 15 32.27 -32.49 -28.36
C LEU A 15 32.55 -33.90 -28.93
N ALA A 16 31.54 -34.53 -29.53
CA ALA A 16 31.59 -35.51 -30.65
C ALA A 16 30.15 -36.03 -30.86
N SER A 17 29.40 -35.65 -31.91
CA SER A 17 29.46 -35.99 -33.35
C SER A 17 28.62 -37.21 -33.75
N SER A 18 27.66 -36.93 -34.66
CA SER A 18 27.18 -37.72 -35.80
C SER A 18 26.54 -39.11 -35.62
N GLY A 19 25.33 -39.26 -36.18
CA GLY A 19 24.74 -40.54 -36.60
C GLY A 19 23.27 -40.38 -36.97
N GLY A 20 22.95 -40.37 -38.26
CA GLY A 20 21.59 -40.22 -38.78
C GLY A 20 20.73 -41.48 -38.68
N GLY A 21 19.43 -41.33 -38.98
CA GLY A 21 18.49 -42.42 -39.14
C GLY A 21 17.04 -41.96 -39.06
N ASP A 22 16.38 -41.92 -40.21
CA ASP A 22 14.97 -41.60 -40.43
C ASP A 22 14.02 -42.48 -39.59
N GLY A 23 12.88 -41.91 -39.19
CA GLY A 23 11.85 -42.66 -38.49
C GLY A 23 10.64 -41.83 -38.08
N LEU A 24 9.82 -41.46 -39.05
CA LEU A 24 8.45 -40.99 -38.82
C LEU A 24 7.65 -42.07 -38.08
N SER A 25 7.24 -41.80 -36.84
CA SER A 25 6.01 -42.37 -36.29
C SER A 25 5.46 -41.41 -35.22
N GLY A 26 4.27 -40.89 -35.50
CA GLY A 26 3.54 -40.01 -34.61
C GLY A 26 3.09 -40.76 -33.36
N GLY A 27 3.69 -40.43 -32.22
CA GLY A 27 3.20 -40.78 -30.90
C GLY A 27 2.27 -39.69 -30.40
N ALA A 28 0.97 -39.95 -30.42
CA ALA A 28 -0.04 -39.13 -29.76
C ALA A 28 0.23 -39.14 -28.24
N HIS A 29 0.98 -38.16 -27.74
CA HIS A 29 0.94 -37.82 -26.33
C HIS A 29 -0.39 -37.13 -26.04
N GLN A 30 -1.37 -37.97 -25.72
CA GLN A 30 -2.62 -37.56 -25.10
C GLN A 30 -2.27 -37.01 -23.71
N CYS A 31 -1.93 -35.73 -23.65
CA CYS A 31 -1.88 -34.98 -22.41
C CYS A 31 -3.33 -34.91 -21.93
N SER A 32 -3.72 -35.85 -21.08
CA SER A 32 -5.01 -35.82 -20.42
C SER A 32 -5.05 -34.56 -19.59
N VAL A 33 -5.73 -33.55 -20.12
CA VAL A 33 -6.10 -32.34 -19.38
C VAL A 33 -7.03 -32.84 -18.29
N GLY A 34 -6.45 -33.17 -17.14
CA GLY A 34 -7.19 -33.46 -15.93
C GLY A 34 -7.99 -32.21 -15.63
N VAL A 35 -9.28 -32.22 -15.99
CA VAL A 35 -10.25 -31.22 -15.56
C VAL A 35 -10.17 -31.23 -14.05
N HIS A 36 -9.50 -30.22 -13.49
CA HIS A 36 -9.55 -29.94 -12.06
C HIS A 36 -11.03 -29.70 -11.74
N ARG A 37 -11.71 -30.77 -11.31
CA ARG A 37 -13.02 -30.69 -10.67
C ARG A 37 -12.84 -29.68 -9.54
N ARG A 38 -13.41 -28.49 -9.72
CA ARG A 38 -13.59 -27.54 -8.63
C ARG A 38 -14.32 -28.30 -7.53
N ARG A 39 -13.61 -28.65 -6.47
CA ARG A 39 -14.25 -29.20 -5.28
C ARG A 39 -15.28 -28.16 -4.85
N THR A 40 -16.51 -28.60 -4.72
CA THR A 40 -17.57 -27.72 -4.22
C THR A 40 -17.25 -27.37 -2.77
N GLU A 41 -17.69 -26.20 -2.31
CA GLU A 41 -17.48 -25.72 -0.94
C GLU A 41 -17.92 -26.74 0.13
N ALA A 42 -18.91 -27.57 -0.22
CA ALA A 42 -19.42 -28.69 0.58
C ALA A 42 -18.43 -29.86 0.76
N GLU A 43 -17.45 -30.05 -0.12
CA GLU A 43 -16.41 -31.09 0.00
C GLU A 43 -15.24 -30.65 0.91
N LEU A 44 -15.00 -29.34 1.03
CA LEU A 44 -14.05 -28.77 1.99
C LEU A 44 -14.55 -28.77 3.45
N GLN A 45 -15.85 -29.00 3.66
CA GLN A 45 -16.49 -29.02 4.98
C GLN A 45 -16.44 -30.40 5.64
N ARG A 46 -16.30 -31.50 4.87
CA ARG A 46 -16.34 -32.87 5.40
C ARG A 46 -15.03 -33.37 6.04
N GLY A 47 -13.95 -32.58 6.00
CA GLY A 47 -12.65 -32.93 6.60
C GLY A 47 -12.34 -32.27 7.95
N ARG A 48 -13.30 -31.57 8.59
CA ARG A 48 -13.03 -30.69 9.73
C ARG A 48 -13.32 -31.35 11.08
N GLY A 49 -12.46 -32.30 11.46
CA GLY A 49 -12.30 -32.69 12.86
C GLY A 49 -11.48 -31.65 13.62
N ASN A 50 -12.00 -31.16 14.75
CA ASN A 50 -11.29 -30.52 15.87
C ASN A 50 -10.03 -29.69 15.58
N LEU A 51 -10.14 -28.69 14.72
CA LEU A 51 -9.21 -27.56 14.71
C LEU A 51 -10.03 -26.32 14.99
N ALA A 52 -9.78 -25.67 16.13
CA ALA A 52 -10.32 -24.36 16.44
C ALA A 52 -9.96 -23.43 15.28
N TRP A 53 -10.96 -23.09 14.47
CA TRP A 53 -10.80 -22.23 13.31
C TRP A 53 -10.35 -20.86 13.79
N CYS A 54 -9.05 -20.57 13.67
CA CYS A 54 -8.57 -19.21 13.71
C CYS A 54 -9.31 -18.48 12.58
N ARG A 55 -10.34 -17.70 12.95
CA ARG A 55 -11.13 -16.92 12.01
C ARG A 55 -10.17 -15.91 11.38
N VAL A 56 -9.63 -16.23 10.22
CA VAL A 56 -8.82 -15.31 9.42
C VAL A 56 -9.72 -14.09 9.20
N LYS A 57 -9.42 -12.98 9.88
CA LYS A 57 -10.17 -11.74 9.69
C LYS A 57 -9.95 -11.31 8.24
N SER A 58 -11.03 -11.13 7.49
CA SER A 58 -10.96 -10.64 6.11
C SER A 58 -10.31 -9.26 6.10
N VAL A 59 -9.28 -9.10 5.30
CA VAL A 59 -8.60 -7.82 5.09
C VAL A 59 -9.29 -7.09 3.95
N HIS A 60 -9.61 -5.83 4.18
CA HIS A 60 -10.21 -4.95 3.19
C HIS A 60 -9.47 -3.61 3.16
N ILE A 61 -9.62 -2.86 2.06
CA ILE A 61 -9.12 -1.50 2.01
C ILE A 61 -10.06 -0.59 2.83
N ARG A 62 -9.46 0.26 3.67
CA ARG A 62 -10.11 1.30 4.45
C ARG A 62 -9.51 2.65 4.11
N GLY A 63 -10.38 3.64 3.97
CA GLY A 63 -9.97 5.04 3.82
C GLY A 63 -9.82 5.69 5.19
N ILE A 64 -8.65 6.23 5.49
CA ILE A 64 -8.42 7.11 6.64
C ILE A 64 -8.36 8.55 6.13
N ARG A 65 -9.26 9.40 6.61
CA ARG A 65 -9.28 10.83 6.29
C ARG A 65 -8.44 11.62 7.29
N GLY A 66 -7.67 12.55 6.74
CA GLY A 66 -6.90 13.56 7.43
C GLY A 66 -7.19 14.95 6.87
N ALA A 67 -7.18 15.98 7.71
CA ALA A 67 -7.07 17.35 7.25
C ALA A 67 -6.36 18.23 8.27
N THR A 68 -5.60 19.21 7.78
CA THR A 68 -4.94 20.24 8.59
C THR A 68 -4.95 21.57 7.83
N THR A 69 -4.62 22.66 8.52
CA THR A 69 -4.44 23.99 7.94
C THR A 69 -3.06 24.54 8.27
N VAL A 70 -2.57 25.45 7.44
CA VAL A 70 -1.33 26.20 7.68
C VAL A 70 -1.61 27.69 7.72
N GLU A 71 -0.84 28.44 8.52
CA GLU A 71 -0.99 29.89 8.63
C GLU A 71 -0.36 30.65 7.45
N GLU A 72 0.63 30.04 6.80
CA GLU A 72 1.39 30.65 5.70
C GLU A 72 1.74 29.64 4.61
N ASN A 73 1.84 30.12 3.37
CA ASN A 73 2.19 29.31 2.20
C ASN A 73 3.73 29.27 2.07
N THR A 74 4.37 28.60 3.02
CA THR A 74 5.82 28.34 3.03
C THR A 74 6.08 26.84 2.95
N THR A 75 7.23 26.46 2.40
CA THR A 75 7.65 25.06 2.29
C THR A 75 7.69 24.40 3.68
N GLU A 76 8.26 25.11 4.65
CA GLU A 76 8.43 24.64 6.01
C GLU A 76 7.08 24.40 6.69
N ALA A 77 6.13 25.33 6.57
CA ALA A 77 4.80 25.20 7.15
C ALA A 77 4.01 24.04 6.54
N ILE A 78 3.98 23.92 5.21
CA ILE A 78 3.28 22.83 4.51
C ILE A 78 3.84 21.47 4.92
N LEU A 79 5.17 21.32 4.92
CA LEU A 79 5.80 20.04 5.25
C LEU A 79 5.66 19.70 6.74
N ALA A 80 5.79 20.69 7.64
CA ALA A 80 5.61 20.48 9.07
C ALA A 80 4.19 20.02 9.41
N ALA A 81 3.18 20.76 8.94
CA ALA A 81 1.78 20.41 9.19
C ALA A 81 1.40 19.07 8.56
N THR A 82 1.93 18.75 7.37
CA THR A 82 1.69 17.45 6.75
C THR A 82 2.35 16.32 7.53
N ARG A 83 3.59 16.48 8.01
CA ARG A 83 4.26 15.46 8.85
C ARG A 83 3.50 15.18 10.12
N GLU A 84 3.07 16.24 10.82
CA GLU A 84 2.25 16.14 12.02
C GLU A 84 0.94 15.39 11.74
N LEU A 85 0.22 15.77 10.68
CA LEU A 85 -1.02 15.11 10.29
C LEU A 85 -0.81 13.63 9.99
N LEU A 86 0.22 13.28 9.20
CA LEU A 86 0.53 11.89 8.85
C LEU A 86 0.89 11.05 10.08
N GLY A 87 1.69 11.61 11.00
CA GLY A 87 2.04 10.97 12.27
C GLY A 87 0.80 10.67 13.11
N ASN A 88 -0.03 11.70 13.36
CA ASN A 88 -1.25 11.55 14.14
C ASN A 88 -2.23 10.55 13.51
N MET A 89 -2.36 10.52 12.18
CA MET A 89 -3.20 9.54 11.47
C MET A 89 -2.69 8.11 11.64
N ALA A 90 -1.38 7.91 11.54
CA ALA A 90 -0.75 6.61 11.70
C ALA A 90 -0.88 6.12 13.15
N ASP A 91 -0.59 6.98 14.12
CA ASP A 91 -0.64 6.65 15.55
C ASP A 91 -2.07 6.33 16.00
N ALA A 92 -3.07 7.14 15.61
CA ALA A 92 -4.47 6.92 15.97
C ALA A 92 -5.04 5.59 15.44
N ASN A 93 -4.49 5.07 14.35
CA ASN A 93 -4.94 3.83 13.73
C ASN A 93 -3.95 2.66 13.88
N ASN A 94 -2.78 2.90 14.47
CA ASN A 94 -1.64 1.97 14.52
C ASN A 94 -1.31 1.40 13.14
N VAL A 95 -1.13 2.30 12.17
CA VAL A 95 -0.84 1.96 10.76
C VAL A 95 0.66 1.78 10.57
N GLU A 96 1.02 0.69 9.90
CA GLU A 96 2.38 0.50 9.42
C GLU A 96 2.49 0.86 7.92
N PRO A 97 3.61 1.46 7.46
CA PRO A 97 3.73 1.92 6.08
C PRO A 97 3.57 0.81 5.02
N TYR A 98 3.95 -0.43 5.34
CA TYR A 98 3.83 -1.56 4.42
C TYR A 98 2.37 -2.05 4.22
N GLU A 99 1.44 -1.63 5.08
CA GLU A 99 0.02 -1.96 4.97
C GLU A 99 -0.74 -0.96 4.06
N LEU A 100 -0.11 0.16 3.73
CA LEU A 100 -0.71 1.22 2.90
C LEU A 100 -0.68 0.84 1.42
N ALA A 101 -1.84 0.87 0.78
CA ALA A 101 -1.97 0.72 -0.65
C ALA A 101 -1.53 1.99 -1.39
N ALA A 102 -1.94 3.17 -0.91
CA ALA A 102 -1.55 4.47 -1.44
C ALA A 102 -1.97 5.60 -0.48
N ILE A 103 -1.40 6.79 -0.67
CA ILE A 103 -1.85 8.03 -0.03
C ILE A 103 -2.13 9.09 -1.10
N LEU A 104 -3.30 9.70 -1.00
CA LEU A 104 -3.74 10.81 -1.83
C LEU A 104 -3.74 12.09 -0.99
N PHE A 105 -3.11 13.13 -1.51
CA PHE A 105 -3.05 14.46 -0.91
C PHE A 105 -3.85 15.43 -1.78
N THR A 106 -4.63 16.31 -1.16
CA THR A 106 -5.21 17.46 -1.85
C THR A 106 -4.87 18.75 -1.11
N CYS A 107 -4.59 19.81 -1.86
CA CYS A 107 -4.32 21.15 -1.33
C CYS A 107 -5.23 22.17 -1.99
N THR A 108 -5.69 23.14 -1.22
CA THR A 108 -6.38 24.30 -1.78
C THR A 108 -5.45 25.11 -2.69
N SER A 109 -6.03 25.86 -3.63
CA SER A 109 -5.28 26.58 -4.68
C SER A 109 -4.36 27.70 -4.17
N ASP A 110 -4.52 28.10 -2.91
CA ASP A 110 -3.70 29.07 -2.19
C ASP A 110 -2.39 28.46 -1.62
N LEU A 111 -2.23 27.14 -1.66
CA LEU A 111 -0.99 26.44 -1.29
C LEU A 111 -0.23 25.96 -2.53
N ASN A 112 0.93 26.56 -2.77
CA ASN A 112 1.77 26.25 -3.93
C ASN A 112 3.28 26.21 -3.63
N ALA A 113 3.70 26.41 -2.37
CA ALA A 113 5.11 26.45 -2.02
C ALA A 113 5.79 25.05 -2.02
N ALA A 114 5.05 23.98 -1.72
CA ALA A 114 5.62 22.63 -1.64
C ALA A 114 4.59 21.52 -1.94
N PHE A 115 5.09 20.34 -2.30
CA PHE A 115 4.28 19.13 -2.42
C PHE A 115 4.15 18.44 -1.06
N PRO A 116 2.93 18.21 -0.53
CA PRO A 116 2.73 17.52 0.75
C PRO A 116 3.32 16.11 0.78
N ALA A 117 3.35 15.42 -0.38
CA ALA A 117 3.92 14.08 -0.50
C ALA A 117 5.40 14.00 -0.07
N GLU A 118 6.15 15.10 -0.12
CA GLU A 118 7.53 15.15 0.37
C GLU A 118 7.61 14.91 1.88
N ALA A 119 6.62 15.34 2.66
CA ALA A 119 6.55 15.09 4.11
C ALA A 119 6.54 13.58 4.42
N ALA A 120 5.80 12.79 3.63
CA ALA A 120 5.79 11.33 3.79
C ALA A 120 7.17 10.71 3.50
N ARG A 121 7.94 11.27 2.57
CA ARG A 121 9.32 10.82 2.29
C ARG A 121 10.26 11.13 3.45
N GLN A 122 10.08 12.27 4.11
CA GLN A 122 10.84 12.63 5.32
C GLN A 122 10.54 11.70 6.49
N LEU A 123 9.32 11.15 6.57
CA LEU A 123 8.93 10.09 7.51
C LEU A 123 9.44 8.69 7.10
N LYS A 124 10.28 8.59 6.07
CA LYS A 124 10.84 7.33 5.53
C LYS A 124 9.80 6.39 4.90
N TRP A 125 8.62 6.90 4.51
CA TRP A 125 7.62 6.11 3.78
C TRP A 125 7.96 6.08 2.29
N THR A 126 9.11 5.52 1.94
CA THR A 126 9.69 5.58 0.59
C THR A 126 9.05 4.61 -0.41
N SER A 127 8.48 3.50 0.07
CA SER A 127 7.82 2.48 -0.75
C SER A 127 6.33 2.75 -1.01
N VAL A 128 5.72 3.64 -0.22
CA VAL A 128 4.28 3.94 -0.35
C VAL A 128 4.04 4.76 -1.62
N PRO A 129 3.06 4.38 -2.47
CA PRO A 129 2.63 5.19 -3.60
C PRO A 129 1.95 6.48 -3.12
N LEU A 130 2.42 7.63 -3.59
CA LEU A 130 1.92 8.95 -3.20
C LEU A 130 1.44 9.71 -4.43
N MET A 131 0.32 10.42 -4.32
CA MET A 131 -0.18 11.31 -5.36
C MET A 131 -0.76 12.57 -4.73
N SER A 132 -0.42 13.72 -5.30
CA SER A 132 -0.97 15.02 -4.87
C SER A 132 -1.85 15.59 -5.99
N ALA A 133 -2.93 16.26 -5.62
CA ALA A 133 -3.83 16.96 -6.52
C ALA A 133 -4.25 18.31 -5.93
N MET A 134 -4.77 19.19 -6.78
CA MET A 134 -5.41 20.41 -6.33
C MET A 134 -6.85 20.10 -5.90
N GLU A 135 -7.25 20.62 -4.74
CA GLU A 135 -8.62 20.55 -4.25
C GLU A 135 -9.52 21.51 -5.02
N MET A 136 -10.80 21.20 -5.09
CA MET A 136 -11.79 22.09 -5.71
C MET A 136 -11.81 23.46 -5.01
N SER A 137 -11.71 24.54 -5.78
CA SER A 137 -11.78 25.91 -5.28
C SER A 137 -13.24 26.34 -5.12
N VAL A 138 -13.83 26.05 -3.96
CA VAL A 138 -15.22 26.39 -3.62
C VAL A 138 -15.27 27.72 -2.86
N PRO A 139 -16.11 28.71 -3.27
CA PRO A 139 -16.28 29.96 -2.52
C PRO A 139 -16.71 29.71 -1.07
N GLY A 140 -16.04 30.36 -0.11
CA GLY A 140 -16.28 30.14 1.33
C GLY A 140 -15.72 28.82 1.86
N GLY A 141 -14.98 28.06 1.04
CA GLY A 141 -14.23 26.90 1.48
C GLY A 141 -13.13 27.26 2.48
N LEU A 142 -12.70 26.28 3.26
CA LEU A 142 -11.62 26.46 4.23
C LEU A 142 -10.28 26.72 3.49
N PRO A 143 -9.66 27.91 3.64
CA PRO A 143 -8.41 28.24 2.97
C PRO A 143 -7.23 27.50 3.59
N MET A 144 -6.09 27.53 2.88
CA MET A 144 -4.80 27.05 3.37
C MET A 144 -4.86 25.62 3.94
N CYS A 145 -5.65 24.76 3.29
CA CYS A 145 -6.02 23.46 3.83
C CYS A 145 -5.39 22.32 3.03
N ILE A 146 -4.75 21.42 3.77
CA ILE A 146 -4.16 20.18 3.27
C ILE A 146 -5.05 19.03 3.73
N ARG A 147 -5.48 18.19 2.79
CA ARG A 147 -6.30 17.00 3.08
C ARG A 147 -5.56 15.75 2.64
N VAL A 148 -5.79 14.67 3.37
CA VAL A 148 -5.16 13.37 3.15
C VAL A 148 -6.23 12.28 3.12
N LEU A 149 -6.10 11.37 2.17
CA LEU A 149 -6.79 10.09 2.15
C LEU A 149 -5.75 8.97 2.08
N MET A 150 -5.59 8.26 3.19
CA MET A 150 -4.77 7.03 3.23
C MET A 150 -5.64 5.83 2.89
N LEU A 151 -5.18 5.00 1.95
CA LEU A 151 -5.78 3.71 1.64
C LEU A 151 -5.02 2.63 2.38
N TRP A 152 -5.63 2.07 3.42
CA TRP A 152 -5.02 1.14 4.36
C TRP A 152 -5.63 -0.25 4.26
N ASN A 153 -4.82 -1.29 4.08
CA ASN A 153 -5.28 -2.67 4.14
C ASN A 153 -5.45 -3.09 5.60
N SER A 154 -6.70 -3.25 6.06
CA SER A 154 -7.00 -3.51 7.46
C SER A 154 -8.13 -4.53 7.65
N ALA A 155 -8.04 -5.27 8.76
CA ALA A 155 -9.13 -6.09 9.27
C ALA A 155 -10.17 -5.29 10.06
N ARG A 156 -9.93 -4.00 10.33
CA ARG A 156 -10.87 -3.11 11.03
C ARG A 156 -12.13 -2.88 10.19
N SER A 157 -13.26 -2.75 10.85
CA SER A 157 -14.51 -2.25 10.27
C SER A 157 -14.42 -0.75 9.99
N GLN A 158 -15.33 -0.24 9.16
CA GLN A 158 -15.35 1.18 8.81
C GLN A 158 -15.57 2.09 10.05
N GLY A 159 -16.32 1.62 11.05
CA GLY A 159 -16.61 2.40 12.26
C GLY A 159 -15.47 2.46 13.28
N GLU A 160 -14.46 1.61 13.14
CA GLU A 160 -13.27 1.57 14.00
C GLU A 160 -12.12 2.43 13.44
N VAL A 161 -12.28 2.99 12.24
CA VAL A 161 -11.27 3.88 11.64
C VAL A 161 -11.37 5.26 12.27
N VAL A 162 -10.26 5.76 12.79
CA VAL A 162 -10.17 7.09 13.39
C VAL A 162 -9.68 8.07 12.33
N HIS A 163 -10.46 9.12 12.09
CA HIS A 163 -10.09 10.21 11.19
C HIS A 163 -9.51 11.37 11.99
N VAL A 164 -8.53 12.07 11.43
CA VAL A 164 -7.79 13.12 12.13
C VAL A 164 -8.02 14.47 11.46
N TYR A 165 -8.46 15.46 12.22
CA TYR A 165 -8.67 16.82 11.76
C TYR A 165 -8.00 17.76 12.75
N LEU A 166 -7.04 18.56 12.29
CA LEU A 166 -6.21 19.42 13.12
C LEU A 166 -6.45 20.90 12.80
N GLY A 167 -6.22 21.77 13.77
CA GLY A 167 -6.34 23.22 13.61
C GLY A 167 -7.72 23.65 13.13
N HIS A 168 -7.78 24.52 12.12
CA HIS A 168 -9.06 24.99 11.58
C HIS A 168 -9.80 23.91 10.78
N ALA A 169 -9.13 22.81 10.40
CA ALA A 169 -9.75 21.72 9.66
C ALA A 169 -10.77 20.92 10.49
N GLU A 170 -10.75 21.05 11.82
CA GLU A 170 -11.79 20.50 12.70
C GLU A 170 -13.20 21.00 12.34
N ALA A 171 -13.31 22.22 11.80
CA ALA A 171 -14.59 22.78 11.36
C ALA A 171 -15.23 21.98 10.21
N LEU A 172 -14.46 21.19 9.47
CA LEU A 172 -14.97 20.34 8.39
C LEU A 172 -15.80 19.15 8.92
N ARG A 173 -15.64 18.78 10.20
CA ARG A 173 -16.31 17.63 10.82
C ARG A 173 -16.75 17.94 12.26
N PRO A 174 -17.77 18.80 12.43
CA PRO A 174 -18.31 19.11 13.76
C PRO A 174 -18.84 17.87 14.50
N ASP A 175 -19.26 16.84 13.76
CA ASP A 175 -19.73 15.57 14.30
C ASP A 175 -18.65 14.75 15.02
N LEU A 176 -17.36 14.94 14.68
CA LEU A 176 -16.25 14.22 15.30
C LEU A 176 -15.78 14.83 16.62
N LYS A 177 -16.15 16.08 16.94
CA LYS A 177 -15.79 16.73 18.21
C LYS A 177 -16.47 16.12 19.44
N THR A 178 -17.50 15.29 19.23
CA THR A 178 -18.41 14.82 20.29
C THR A 178 -18.24 13.32 20.60
N ARG A 179 -17.11 12.70 20.22
CA ARG A 179 -16.83 11.28 20.47
C ARG A 179 -15.73 11.06 21.48
#